data_AF-A0A0H1BL01-F1
#
_entry.id   AF-A0A0H1BL01-F1
#
_cell.length_a   1.000
_cell.length_b   1.000
_cell.length_c   1.000
_cell.angle_alpha   90.00
_cell.angle_beta   90.00
_cell.angle_gamma   90.00
#
_symmetry.space_group_name_H-M   'P 1'
#
loop_
_entity.id
_entity.type
_entity.pdbx_description
1 polymer ?
#
loop_
_entity_poly.entity_id
_entity_poly.type
_entity_poly.pdbx_seq_one_letter_code
_entity_poly.pdbx_strand_id
1 'polypeptide(L)'
;MNLLGCWFGAMPMCHGSGGLAAQYRFGARSGASIILLGAFKLIVGLFFGNTLVGLLQRFPKSFLGVMVIAAGLELASVGESLNTSRAWDLAKHPGSGNASGLRLPGSGLSEAEKKQRWTVMMVTVGMLVAFKNDGIGFLAGMVCHWTYKLPALVEEIRRRYGEGRIRLPGSGRGRGSS
;
A
#
# COMPACT_ATOMS: atom_id res chain seq x y z
N MET A 1 13.10 -11.41 -11.83
CA MET A 1 12.68 -11.33 -13.25
C MET A 1 13.00 -9.98 -13.88
N ASN A 2 12.69 -8.84 -13.27
CA ASN A 2 12.80 -7.53 -13.92
C ASN A 2 14.21 -7.14 -14.39
N LEU A 3 15.29 -7.48 -13.66
CA LEU A 3 16.66 -7.14 -14.09
C LEU A 3 17.03 -7.76 -15.44
N LEU A 4 16.68 -9.03 -15.65
CA LEU A 4 16.98 -9.75 -16.89
C LEU A 4 15.92 -9.48 -17.96
N GLY A 5 14.63 -9.48 -17.60
CA GLY A 5 13.53 -9.34 -18.54
C GLY A 5 13.48 -7.96 -19.22
N CYS A 6 13.75 -6.88 -18.50
CA CYS A 6 13.69 -5.53 -19.06
C CYS A 6 14.76 -5.29 -20.14
N TRP A 7 15.92 -5.97 -20.06
CA TRP A 7 16.95 -5.91 -21.10
C TRP A 7 16.46 -6.46 -22.46
N PHE A 8 15.48 -7.38 -22.43
CA PHE A 8 14.84 -7.93 -23.62
C PHE A 8 13.53 -7.21 -23.98
N GLY A 9 13.29 -6.01 -23.44
CA GLY A 9 12.08 -5.22 -23.72
C GLY A 9 10.83 -5.71 -22.98
N ALA A 10 10.95 -6.56 -21.96
CA ALA A 10 9.82 -6.94 -21.14
C ALA A 10 9.36 -5.76 -20.25
N MET A 11 8.05 -5.61 -20.10
CA MET A 11 7.47 -4.65 -19.14
C MET A 11 7.80 -5.07 -17.69
N PRO A 12 8.00 -4.12 -16.77
CA PRO A 12 8.28 -4.43 -15.37
C PRO A 12 7.09 -5.17 -14.75
N MET A 13 7.37 -6.30 -14.10
CA MET A 13 6.34 -7.17 -13.54
C MET A 13 6.53 -7.36 -12.04
N CYS A 14 5.42 -7.55 -11.32
CA CYS A 14 5.40 -7.93 -9.91
C CYS A 14 4.92 -9.38 -9.77
N HIS A 15 4.53 -9.79 -8.55
CA HIS A 15 4.17 -11.18 -8.27
C HIS A 15 2.90 -11.66 -9.02
N GLY A 16 2.05 -10.75 -9.52
CA GLY A 16 0.87 -11.13 -10.30
C GLY A 16 -0.15 -11.94 -9.49
N SER A 17 -0.44 -11.51 -8.26
CA SER A 17 -1.23 -12.24 -7.27
C SER A 17 -2.61 -12.71 -7.77
N GLY A 18 -3.33 -11.89 -8.54
CA GLY A 18 -4.65 -12.24 -9.07
C GLY A 18 -4.61 -13.44 -10.03
N GLY A 19 -3.64 -13.46 -10.95
CA GLY A 19 -3.46 -14.58 -11.89
C GLY A 19 -2.99 -15.87 -11.21
N LEU A 20 -2.13 -15.73 -10.19
CA LEU A 20 -1.71 -16.86 -9.36
C LEU A 20 -2.85 -17.44 -8.53
N ALA A 21 -3.67 -16.58 -7.94
CA ALA A 21 -4.86 -17.00 -7.18
C ALA A 21 -5.86 -17.75 -8.08
N ALA A 22 -6.04 -17.30 -9.32
CA ALA A 22 -6.86 -18.00 -10.30
C ALA A 22 -6.30 -19.41 -10.59
N GLN A 23 -5.01 -19.53 -10.90
CA GLN A 23 -4.38 -20.85 -11.11
C GLN A 23 -4.53 -21.77 -9.89
N TYR A 24 -4.38 -21.22 -8.69
CA TYR A 24 -4.61 -21.98 -7.45
C TYR A 24 -6.07 -22.44 -7.31
N ARG A 25 -7.05 -21.60 -7.65
CA ARG A 25 -8.47 -21.99 -7.66
C ARG A 25 -8.79 -23.05 -8.72
N PHE A 26 -8.09 -23.04 -9.84
CA PHE A 26 -8.17 -24.09 -10.87
C PHE A 26 -7.39 -25.37 -10.52
N GLY A 27 -6.89 -25.50 -9.30
CA GLY A 27 -6.27 -26.74 -8.81
C GLY A 27 -4.74 -26.79 -8.96
N ALA A 28 -4.09 -25.73 -9.45
CA ALA A 28 -2.63 -25.68 -9.44
C ALA A 28 -2.12 -25.62 -7.98
N ARG A 29 -1.14 -26.47 -7.66
CA ARG A 29 -0.48 -26.53 -6.33
C ARG A 29 1.03 -26.38 -6.40
N SER A 30 1.59 -26.27 -7.61
CA SER A 30 3.02 -26.09 -7.85
C SER A 30 3.27 -25.01 -8.91
N GLY A 31 4.50 -24.47 -8.92
CA GLY A 31 4.93 -23.47 -9.91
C GLY A 31 5.01 -23.99 -11.35
N ALA A 32 4.89 -25.31 -11.56
CA ALA A 32 4.93 -25.93 -12.89
C ALA A 32 3.80 -25.41 -13.79
N SER A 33 2.61 -25.09 -13.23
CA SER A 33 1.49 -24.55 -14.02
C SER A 33 1.85 -23.21 -14.69
N ILE A 34 2.56 -22.33 -13.96
CA ILE A 34 3.01 -21.04 -14.47
C ILE A 34 4.06 -21.23 -15.56
N ILE A 35 5.00 -22.16 -15.36
CA ILE A 35 6.04 -22.47 -16.33
C ILE A 35 5.42 -23.03 -17.62
N LEU A 36 4.48 -23.98 -17.51
CA LEU A 36 3.77 -24.54 -18.67
C LEU A 36 2.95 -23.49 -19.42
N LEU A 37 2.23 -22.62 -18.71
CA LEU A 37 1.48 -21.53 -19.33
C LEU A 37 2.42 -20.54 -20.04
N GLY A 38 3.57 -20.23 -19.42
CA GLY A 38 4.60 -19.39 -20.01
C GLY A 38 5.21 -20.00 -21.27
N ALA A 39 5.63 -21.27 -21.19
CA ALA A 39 6.18 -22.02 -22.31
C ALA A 39 5.18 -22.15 -23.47
N PHE A 40 3.91 -22.44 -23.16
CA PHE A 40 2.85 -22.48 -24.15
C PHE A 40 2.67 -21.13 -24.86
N LYS A 41 2.63 -20.02 -24.10
CA LYS A 41 2.56 -18.66 -24.69
C LYS A 41 3.78 -18.34 -25.55
N LEU A 42 4.97 -18.79 -25.17
CA LEU A 42 6.19 -18.61 -25.97
C LEU A 42 6.14 -19.40 -27.28
N ILE A 43 5.74 -20.67 -27.24
CA ILE A 43 5.58 -21.51 -28.43
C ILE A 43 4.56 -20.87 -29.37
N VAL A 44 3.39 -20.49 -28.85
CA VAL A 44 2.35 -19.84 -29.67
C VAL A 44 2.85 -18.51 -30.24
N GLY A 45 3.56 -17.69 -29.47
CA GLY A 45 4.12 -16.43 -29.94
C GLY A 45 5.18 -16.60 -31.03
N LEU A 46 6.06 -17.60 -30.91
CA LEU A 46 7.14 -17.86 -31.87
C LEU A 46 6.62 -18.45 -33.18
N PHE A 47 5.69 -19.40 -33.13
CA PHE A 47 5.20 -20.09 -34.32
C PHE A 47 3.98 -19.41 -34.96
N PHE A 48 3.13 -18.73 -34.18
CA PHE A 48 1.86 -18.15 -34.64
C PHE A 48 1.76 -16.64 -34.41
N GLY A 49 2.85 -15.95 -34.04
CA GLY A 49 2.82 -14.53 -33.66
C GLY A 49 2.15 -13.61 -34.70
N ASN A 50 2.50 -13.73 -35.97
CA ASN A 50 1.96 -12.86 -37.02
C ASN A 50 0.44 -13.04 -37.22
N THR A 51 -0.02 -14.30 -37.22
CA THR A 51 -1.45 -14.64 -37.32
C THR A 51 -2.22 -14.22 -36.06
N LEU A 52 -1.61 -14.41 -34.88
CA LEU A 52 -2.24 -14.09 -33.61
C LEU A 52 -2.40 -12.59 -33.40
N VAL A 53 -1.42 -11.78 -33.81
CA VAL A 53 -1.54 -10.31 -33.77
C VAL A 53 -2.69 -9.83 -34.66
N GLY A 54 -2.83 -10.39 -35.86
CA GLY A 54 -3.95 -10.09 -36.75
C GLY A 54 -5.31 -10.47 -36.15
N LEU A 55 -5.39 -11.59 -35.43
CA LEU A 55 -6.59 -12.00 -34.72
C LEU A 55 -6.90 -11.09 -33.52
N LEU A 56 -5.89 -10.73 -32.74
CA LEU A 56 -6.03 -9.84 -31.57
C LEU A 56 -6.49 -8.43 -31.98
N GLN A 57 -6.08 -7.94 -33.14
CA GLN A 57 -6.56 -6.65 -33.66
C GLN A 57 -8.05 -6.65 -34.02
N ARG A 58 -8.63 -7.82 -34.32
CA ARG A 58 -10.08 -7.97 -34.55
C ARG A 58 -10.87 -8.13 -33.25
N PHE A 59 -10.20 -8.32 -32.12
CA PHE A 59 -10.85 -8.50 -30.84
C PHE A 59 -11.58 -7.20 -30.43
N PRO A 60 -12.86 -7.27 -30.03
CA PRO A 60 -13.65 -6.10 -29.72
C PRO A 60 -13.09 -5.35 -28.52
N LYS A 61 -12.71 -4.08 -28.73
CA LYS A 61 -12.19 -3.19 -27.68
C LYS A 61 -13.19 -2.98 -26.53
N SER A 62 -14.49 -3.11 -26.81
CA SER A 62 -15.55 -3.03 -25.80
C SER A 62 -15.43 -4.13 -24.74
N PHE A 63 -15.15 -5.37 -25.14
CA PHE A 63 -14.94 -6.47 -24.20
C PHE A 63 -13.70 -6.25 -23.34
N LEU A 64 -12.59 -5.79 -23.93
CA LEU A 64 -11.38 -5.44 -23.18
C LEU A 64 -11.68 -4.37 -22.12
N GLY A 65 -12.44 -3.34 -22.49
CA GLY A 65 -12.86 -2.29 -21.56
C GLY A 65 -13.68 -2.83 -20.39
N VAL A 66 -14.67 -3.68 -20.65
CA VAL A 66 -15.50 -4.29 -19.60
C VAL A 66 -14.68 -5.16 -18.65
N MET A 67 -13.75 -5.97 -19.16
CA MET A 67 -12.87 -6.80 -18.33
C MET A 67 -11.94 -5.94 -17.44
N VAL A 68 -11.40 -4.85 -17.98
CA VAL A 68 -10.55 -3.91 -17.22
C VAL A 68 -11.37 -3.20 -16.14
N ILE A 69 -12.60 -2.78 -16.44
CA ILE A 69 -13.50 -2.18 -15.45
C ILE A 69 -13.82 -3.19 -14.35
N ALA A 70 -14.17 -4.43 -14.70
CA ALA A 70 -14.46 -5.47 -13.72
C ALA A 70 -13.27 -5.74 -12.79
N ALA A 71 -12.06 -5.88 -13.35
CA ALA A 71 -10.84 -6.03 -12.56
C ALA A 71 -10.57 -4.80 -11.68
N GLY A 72 -10.80 -3.59 -12.21
CA GLY A 72 -10.67 -2.34 -11.45
C GLY A 72 -11.63 -2.24 -10.27
N LEU A 73 -12.88 -2.68 -10.45
CA LEU A 73 -13.89 -2.73 -9.38
C LEU A 73 -13.53 -3.77 -8.31
N GLU A 74 -13.02 -4.94 -8.70
CA GLU A 74 -12.53 -5.94 -7.76
C GLU A 74 -11.36 -5.39 -6.92
N LEU A 75 -10.41 -4.68 -7.55
CA LEU A 75 -9.33 -3.98 -6.84
C LEU A 75 -9.85 -2.86 -5.93
N ALA A 76 -10.83 -2.07 -6.38
CA ALA A 76 -11.39 -0.97 -5.61
C ALA A 76 -12.15 -1.46 -4.35
N SER A 77 -12.85 -2.59 -4.43
CA SER A 77 -13.57 -3.18 -3.30
C SER A 77 -12.62 -3.55 -2.14
N VAL A 78 -11.37 -3.91 -2.43
CA VAL A 78 -10.36 -4.16 -1.38
C VAL A 78 -10.08 -2.89 -0.56
N GLY A 79 -10.20 -1.70 -1.16
CA GLY A 79 -10.06 -0.41 -0.48
C GLY A 79 -11.16 -0.12 0.56
N GLU A 80 -12.35 -0.70 0.41
CA GLU A 80 -13.44 -0.56 1.39
C GLU A 80 -13.08 -1.25 2.73
N SER A 81 -12.31 -2.34 2.65
CA SER A 81 -11.90 -3.11 3.83
C SER A 81 -10.89 -2.39 4.73
N LEU A 82 -10.35 -1.22 4.33
CA LEU A 82 -9.33 -0.47 5.09
C LEU A 82 -9.76 -0.10 6.51
N ASN A 83 -11.07 0.03 6.74
CA ASN A 83 -11.63 0.49 8.00
C ASN A 83 -12.37 -0.57 8.81
N THR A 84 -12.49 -1.77 8.24
CA THR A 84 -13.22 -2.87 8.87
C THR A 84 -12.27 -3.63 9.81
N SER A 85 -12.79 -4.17 10.92
CA SER A 85 -12.00 -4.98 11.87
C SER A 85 -11.35 -6.24 11.26
N ARG A 86 -11.63 -6.55 9.99
CA ARG A 86 -11.00 -7.62 9.19
C ARG A 86 -9.81 -7.14 8.35
N ALA A 87 -9.42 -5.87 8.44
CA ALA A 87 -8.25 -5.39 7.71
C ALA A 87 -7.01 -6.20 8.12
N TRP A 88 -6.37 -6.85 7.14
CA TRP A 88 -5.31 -7.83 7.40
C TRP A 88 -4.06 -7.19 8.03
N ASP A 89 -3.83 -5.89 7.81
CA ASP A 89 -2.78 -5.11 8.44
C ASP A 89 -3.01 -4.94 9.95
N LEU A 90 -4.28 -4.83 10.39
CA LEU A 90 -4.64 -4.77 11.81
C LEU A 90 -4.47 -6.12 12.50
N ALA A 91 -4.75 -7.22 11.79
CA ALA A 91 -4.61 -8.57 12.31
C ALA A 91 -3.14 -8.96 12.60
N LYS A 92 -2.17 -8.32 11.94
CA LYS A 92 -0.75 -8.69 11.99
C LYS A 92 0.06 -7.97 13.07
N HIS A 93 -0.44 -6.86 13.63
CA HIS A 93 0.22 -6.09 14.69
C HIS A 93 -0.63 -6.02 15.97
N PRO A 94 -0.65 -7.09 16.80
CA PRO A 94 -1.23 -7.00 18.15
C PRO A 94 -0.35 -6.23 19.16
N GLY A 95 0.79 -5.63 18.78
CA GLY A 95 1.74 -5.09 19.76
C GLY A 95 2.80 -4.09 19.27
N SER A 96 2.42 -3.02 18.56
CA SER A 96 3.33 -1.89 18.31
C SER A 96 2.80 -0.58 18.90
N GLY A 97 2.44 -0.61 20.19
CA GLY A 97 2.24 0.58 21.00
C GLY A 97 3.17 0.48 22.20
N ASN A 98 4.23 1.30 22.23
CA ASN A 98 5.10 1.40 23.40
C ASN A 98 4.52 2.44 24.37
N ALA A 99 4.48 2.04 25.64
CA ALA A 99 4.21 2.80 26.87
C ALA A 99 2.74 3.10 27.27
N SER A 100 2.32 2.34 28.29
CA SER A 100 1.40 2.71 29.37
C SER A 100 -0.12 2.65 29.11
N GLY A 101 -0.69 1.45 29.23
CA GLY A 101 -2.13 1.30 29.46
C GLY A 101 -2.63 -0.11 29.13
N LEU A 102 -3.00 -0.87 30.16
CA LEU A 102 -3.67 -2.17 30.07
C LEU A 102 -4.89 -2.07 29.12
N ARG A 103 -4.79 -2.60 27.89
CA ARG A 103 -5.93 -2.62 26.93
C ARG A 103 -6.63 -3.97 26.98
N LEU A 104 -7.87 -3.92 27.45
CA LEU A 104 -8.86 -5.00 27.44
C LEU A 104 -9.25 -5.41 26.01
N PRO A 105 -9.71 -6.65 25.79
CA PRO A 105 -10.07 -7.18 24.49
C PRO A 105 -11.34 -6.48 23.97
N GLY A 106 -11.17 -5.47 23.11
CA GLY A 106 -12.29 -4.70 22.55
C GLY A 106 -11.94 -3.35 21.91
N SER A 107 -10.69 -2.88 21.94
CA SER A 107 -10.34 -1.58 21.34
C SER A 107 -10.30 -1.64 19.80
N GLY A 108 -11.44 -1.39 19.17
CA GLY A 108 -11.50 -1.04 17.75
C GLY A 108 -10.66 0.21 17.45
N LEU A 109 -10.25 0.36 16.18
CA LEU A 109 -9.56 1.57 15.70
C LEU A 109 -10.31 2.83 16.14
N SER A 110 -9.58 3.84 16.64
CA SER A 110 -10.19 5.13 16.96
C SER A 110 -10.71 5.77 15.68
N GLU A 111 -11.91 6.37 15.70
CA GLU A 111 -12.52 7.03 14.54
C GLU A 111 -11.59 8.07 13.88
N ALA A 112 -10.66 8.65 14.65
CA ALA A 112 -9.60 9.50 14.13
C ALA A 112 -8.60 8.76 13.22
N GLU A 113 -8.12 7.57 13.63
CA GLU A 113 -7.17 6.75 12.85
C GLU A 113 -7.83 6.23 11.57
N LYS A 114 -9.08 5.81 11.69
CA LYS A 114 -9.95 5.41 10.57
C LYS A 114 -10.05 6.51 9.53
N LYS A 115 -10.39 7.72 9.97
CA LYS A 115 -10.49 8.92 9.14
C LYS A 115 -9.15 9.28 8.50
N GLN A 116 -8.04 9.18 9.22
CA GLN A 116 -6.69 9.43 8.67
C GLN A 116 -6.36 8.47 7.53
N ARG A 117 -6.55 7.16 7.71
CA ARG A 117 -6.30 6.14 6.67
C ARG A 117 -7.14 6.37 5.43
N TRP A 118 -8.43 6.65 5.60
CA TRP A 118 -9.34 6.99 4.52
C TRP A 118 -8.90 8.26 3.77
N THR A 119 -8.50 9.30 4.50
CA THR A 119 -8.04 10.56 3.91
C THR A 119 -6.80 10.37 3.06
N VAL A 120 -5.82 9.59 3.54
CA VAL A 120 -4.60 9.27 2.77
C VAL A 120 -4.93 8.54 1.47
N MET A 121 -5.84 7.57 1.50
CA MET A 121 -6.30 6.88 0.28
C MET A 121 -6.96 7.85 -0.69
N MET A 122 -7.90 8.68 -0.23
CA MET A 122 -8.61 9.65 -1.08
C MET A 122 -7.66 10.67 -1.71
N VAL A 123 -6.68 11.18 -0.95
CA VAL A 123 -5.66 12.10 -1.47
C VAL A 123 -4.81 11.43 -2.56
N THR A 124 -4.40 10.17 -2.32
CA THR A 124 -3.61 9.40 -3.29
C THR A 124 -4.40 9.19 -4.59
N VAL A 125 -5.65 8.75 -4.49
CA VAL A 125 -6.53 8.50 -5.64
C VAL A 125 -6.87 9.80 -6.39
N GLY A 126 -7.22 10.86 -5.66
CA GLY A 126 -7.54 12.16 -6.26
C GLY A 126 -6.37 12.75 -7.04
N MET A 127 -5.16 12.69 -6.48
CA MET A 127 -3.95 13.17 -7.15
C MET A 127 -3.54 12.30 -8.34
N LEU A 128 -3.71 10.97 -8.25
CA LEU A 128 -3.49 10.05 -9.36
C LEU A 128 -4.41 10.42 -10.54
N VAL A 129 -5.71 10.60 -10.28
CA VAL A 129 -6.72 10.92 -11.32
C VAL A 129 -6.50 12.30 -11.91
N ALA A 130 -6.23 13.32 -11.08
CA ALA A 130 -6.06 14.70 -11.52
C ALA A 130 -4.87 14.87 -12.48
N PHE A 131 -3.74 14.22 -12.17
CA PHE A 131 -2.51 14.37 -12.95
C PHE A 131 -2.27 13.21 -13.93
N LYS A 132 -3.11 12.18 -13.91
CA LYS A 132 -2.94 10.93 -14.69
C LYS A 132 -1.53 10.35 -14.55
N ASN A 133 -0.95 10.48 -13.35
CA ASN A 133 0.41 10.10 -13.03
C ASN A 133 0.45 9.38 -11.68
N ASP A 134 0.79 8.10 -11.72
CA ASP A 134 0.84 7.23 -10.55
C ASP A 134 1.87 7.71 -9.51
N GLY A 135 3.00 8.27 -9.98
CA GLY A 135 4.06 8.80 -9.12
C GLY A 135 3.61 10.02 -8.31
N ILE A 136 2.84 10.92 -8.94
CA ILE A 136 2.29 12.11 -8.25
C ILE A 136 1.28 11.69 -7.18
N GLY A 137 0.41 10.73 -7.49
CA GLY A 137 -0.52 10.15 -6.51
C GLY A 137 0.21 9.56 -5.30
N PHE A 138 1.22 8.72 -5.56
CA PHE A 138 2.02 8.08 -4.52
C PHE A 138 2.76 9.09 -3.61
N LEU A 139 3.42 10.08 -4.20
CA LEU A 139 4.12 11.13 -3.43
C LEU A 139 3.14 11.92 -2.57
N ALA A 140 1.98 12.31 -3.11
CA ALA A 140 0.96 13.02 -2.35
C ALA A 140 0.42 12.19 -1.17
N GLY A 141 0.20 10.89 -1.38
CA GLY A 141 -0.19 9.95 -0.33
C GLY A 141 0.84 9.86 0.81
N MET A 142 2.13 9.73 0.46
CA MET A 142 3.22 9.69 1.45
C MET A 142 3.33 11.01 2.24
N VAL A 143 3.25 12.16 1.56
CA VAL A 143 3.29 13.48 2.21
C VAL A 143 2.11 13.65 3.15
N CYS A 144 0.90 13.25 2.74
CA CYS A 144 -0.29 13.27 3.58
C CYS A 144 -0.11 12.38 4.83
N HIS A 145 0.42 11.17 4.65
CA HIS A 145 0.72 10.26 5.76
C HIS A 145 1.75 10.85 6.75
N TRP A 146 2.84 11.43 6.24
CA TRP A 146 3.86 12.07 7.09
C TRP A 146 3.32 13.30 7.82
N THR A 147 2.39 14.04 7.23
CA THR A 147 1.73 15.19 7.86
C THR A 147 0.98 14.81 9.13
N TYR A 148 0.34 13.63 9.17
CA TYR A 148 -0.31 13.14 10.39
C TYR A 148 0.68 12.66 11.47
N LYS A 149 1.93 12.33 11.11
CA LYS A 149 3.00 11.94 12.05
C LYS A 149 3.84 13.10 12.56
N LEU A 150 3.83 14.23 11.85
CA LEU A 150 4.54 15.45 12.20
C LEU A 150 4.28 15.96 13.64
N PRO A 151 3.05 16.02 14.17
CA PRO A 151 2.83 16.51 15.54
C PRO A 151 3.55 15.67 16.60
N ALA A 152 3.51 14.34 16.48
CA ALA A 152 4.23 13.44 17.40
C ALA A 152 5.75 13.57 17.28
N LEU A 153 6.25 13.78 16.06
CA LEU A 153 7.68 14.00 15.82
C LEU A 153 8.15 15.34 16.40
N VAL A 154 7.37 16.41 16.23
CA VAL A 154 7.67 17.74 16.73
C VAL A 154 7.66 17.76 18.26
N GLU A 155 6.76 17.02 18.89
CA GLU A 155 6.66 16.93 20.34
C GLU A 155 7.83 16.12 20.93
N GLU A 156 8.23 15.02 20.29
CA GLU A 156 9.42 14.25 20.68
C GLU A 156 10.72 15.05 20.47
N ILE A 157 10.86 15.77 19.35
CA ILE A 157 12.01 16.63 19.09
C ILE A 157 12.05 17.80 20.09
N ARG A 158 10.91 18.42 20.39
CA ARG A 158 10.81 19.49 21.39
C ARG A 158 11.15 18.98 22.79
N ARG A 159 10.75 17.74 23.14
CA ARG A 159 11.13 17.09 24.40
C ARG A 159 12.64 16.86 24.47
N ARG A 160 13.23 16.29 23.43
CA ARG A 160 14.68 16.08 23.30
C ARG A 160 15.48 17.37 23.43
N TYR A 161 14.99 18.46 22.83
CA TYR A 161 15.64 19.77 22.91
C TYR A 161 15.38 20.49 24.24
N GLY A 162 14.24 20.23 24.89
CA GLY A 162 13.88 20.77 26.21
C GLY A 162 14.65 20.12 27.36
N GLU A 163 14.98 18.84 27.27
CA GLU A 163 15.81 18.15 28.27
C GLU A 163 17.26 18.68 28.33
N GLY A 164 17.76 19.30 27.25
CA GLY A 164 19.05 20.00 27.23
C GLY A 164 19.02 21.41 27.85
N ARG A 165 17.84 21.94 28.21
CA ARG A 165 17.67 23.29 28.75
C ARG A 165 16.87 23.27 30.06
N ILE A 166 17.64 23.20 31.16
CA ILE A 166 17.36 23.73 32.52
C ILE A 166 16.68 22.77 33.52
N ARG A 167 17.51 22.17 34.39
CA ARG A 167 17.35 22.33 35.85
C ARG A 167 18.63 22.97 36.41
N LEU A 168 18.62 24.29 36.58
CA LEU A 168 19.60 24.99 37.42
C LEU A 168 19.20 24.78 38.89
N PRO A 169 20.06 24.23 39.76
CA PRO A 169 19.89 24.39 41.20
C PRO A 169 20.31 25.83 41.56
N GLY A 170 19.34 26.74 41.46
CA GLY A 170 19.50 28.13 41.88
C GLY A 170 19.48 28.24 43.40
N SER A 171 20.67 28.15 43.99
CA SER A 171 21.20 28.87 45.15
C SER A 171 20.18 29.42 46.17
N GLY A 172 20.32 28.94 47.41
CA GLY A 172 19.61 29.45 48.57
C GLY A 172 19.76 30.95 48.78
N ARG A 173 18.71 31.54 49.34
CA ARG A 173 18.82 32.79 50.09
C ARG A 173 17.88 32.73 51.27
N GLY A 174 18.47 32.52 52.45
CA GLY A 174 17.77 32.67 53.72
C GLY A 174 17.29 34.11 53.90
N ARG A 175 16.07 34.22 54.41
CA ARG A 175 15.50 35.30 55.23
C ARG A 175 14.41 34.59 56.05
N GLY A 176 14.42 34.51 57.38
CA GLY A 176 15.02 35.44 58.34
C GLY A 176 14.14 36.67 58.49
N SER A 177 12.98 36.52 59.14
CA SER A 177 12.17 37.57 59.79
C SER A 177 11.09 36.85 60.59
N SER A 178 11.28 36.68 61.90
CA SER A 178 10.82 37.59 62.97
C SER A 178 9.34 37.39 63.28
#